data_AF-A0A9P6WR47-F1
#
_entry.id   AF-A0A9P6WR47-F1
#
_cell.length_a   1.000
_cell.length_b   1.000
_cell.length_c   1.000
_cell.angle_alpha   90.00
_cell.angle_beta   90.00
_cell.angle_gamma   90.00
#
_symmetry.space_group_name_H-M   'P 1'
#
loop_
_entity.id
_entity.type
_entity.pdbx_description
1 polymer ?
#
loop_
_entity_poly.entity_id
_entity_poly.type
_entity_poly.pdbx_seq_one_letter_code
_entity_poly.pdbx_strand_id
1 'polypeptide(L)' 'MEFVKDGKRTGFDIELVEALAGAMGKKVEWIDIDFKGLIPALQAGRADIAVSAIYITPERSKVVDFTDPR' A
#
# COMPACT_ATOMS: atom_id res chain seq x y z
N MET A 1 -7.89 -0.53 6.55
CA MET A 1 -7.34 -0.54 7.92
C MET A 1 -6.62 -1.85 8.17
N GLU A 2 -5.34 -1.72 8.48
CA GLU A 2 -4.35 -2.74 8.71
C GLU A 2 -3.93 -2.72 10.19
N PHE A 3 -3.72 -3.90 10.77
CA PHE A 3 -3.26 -4.04 12.15
C PHE A 3 -2.54 -5.38 12.34
N VAL A 4 -1.82 -5.51 13.44
CA VAL A 4 -1.16 -6.77 13.81
C VAL A 4 -2.05 -7.53 14.78
N LYS A 5 -2.36 -8.78 14.46
CA LYS A 5 -3.06 -9.72 15.34
C LYS A 5 -2.25 -11.02 15.41
N ASP A 6 -1.94 -11.48 16.63
CA ASP A 6 -1.18 -12.71 16.86
C ASP A 6 0.16 -12.78 16.10
N GLY A 7 0.84 -11.62 15.97
CA GLY A 7 2.12 -11.50 15.26
C GLY A 7 2.00 -11.53 13.73
N LYS A 8 0.79 -11.51 13.17
CA LYS A 8 0.53 -11.45 11.74
C LYS A 8 -0.14 -10.14 11.36
N ARG A 9 0.28 -9.56 10.22
CA ARG A 9 -0.40 -8.42 9.60
C ARG A 9 -1.75 -8.91 9.07
N THR A 10 -2.82 -8.18 9.37
CA THR A 10 -4.19 -8.51 8.95
C THR A 10 -5.01 -7.21 8.82
N GLY A 11 -6.28 -7.34 8.46
CA GLY A 11 -7.16 -6.23 8.16
C GLY A 11 -7.38 -6.05 6.66
N PHE A 12 -8.26 -5.11 6.32
CA PHE A 12 -8.79 -4.95 4.97
C PHE A 12 -7.69 -4.70 3.92
N ASP A 13 -6.74 -3.81 4.21
CA ASP A 13 -5.69 -3.42 3.27
C ASP A 13 -4.76 -4.60 2.97
N ILE A 14 -4.48 -5.45 3.97
CA ILE A 14 -3.68 -6.66 3.82
C ILE A 14 -4.41 -7.68 2.95
N GLU A 15 -5.66 -7.98 3.28
CA GLU A 15 -6.46 -8.98 2.56
C GLU A 15 -6.69 -8.57 1.10
N LEU A 16 -6.90 -7.27 0.83
CA LEU A 16 -7.06 -6.73 -0.50
C LEU A 16 -5.80 -6.93 -1.36
N VAL A 17 -4.62 -6.58 -0.83
CA VAL A 17 -3.37 -6.69 -1.57
C VAL A 17 -2.99 -8.15 -1.82
N GLU A 18 -3.18 -9.03 -0.82
CA GLU A 18 -2.94 -10.47 -0.98
C GLU A 18 -3.87 -11.08 -2.04
N ALA A 19 -5.15 -10.70 -2.05
CA ALA A 19 -6.10 -11.15 -3.07
C ALA A 19 -5.73 -10.65 -4.47
N LEU A 20 -5.34 -9.38 -4.60
CA LEU A 20 -4.89 -8.78 -5.86
C LEU A 20 -3.63 -9.50 -6.38
N ALA A 21 -2.64 -9.68 -5.52
CA ALA A 21 -1.41 -10.39 -5.88
C ALA A 21 -1.69 -11.83 -6.30
N GLY A 22 -2.59 -12.53 -5.60
CA GLY A 22 -3.07 -13.86 -5.96
C GLY A 22 -3.69 -13.90 -7.36
N ALA A 23 -4.58 -12.94 -7.67
CA ALA A 23 -5.20 -12.83 -8.99
C ALA A 23 -4.18 -12.54 -10.11
N MET A 24 -3.09 -11.83 -9.78
CA MET A 24 -2.00 -11.51 -10.71
C MET A 24 -0.89 -12.58 -10.77
N GLY A 25 -0.96 -13.63 -9.93
CA GLY A 25 0.12 -14.61 -9.80
C GLY A 25 1.44 -14.03 -9.27
N LYS A 26 1.35 -12.99 -8.43
CA LYS A 26 2.48 -12.29 -7.81
C LYS A 26 2.62 -12.65 -6.33
N LYS A 27 3.79 -12.39 -5.77
CA LYS A 27 4.05 -12.50 -4.32
C LYS A 27 4.11 -11.10 -3.72
N VAL A 28 3.59 -10.96 -2.52
CA VAL A 28 3.66 -9.71 -1.75
C VAL A 28 4.84 -9.78 -0.79
N GLU A 29 5.66 -8.73 -0.80
CA GLU A 29 6.64 -8.47 0.24
C GLU A 29 6.24 -7.21 0.99
N TRP A 30 5.96 -7.36 2.29
CA TRP A 30 5.52 -6.27 3.13
C TRP A 30 6.69 -5.53 3.75
N ILE A 31 6.70 -4.20 3.57
CA ILE A 31 7.61 -3.29 4.26
C ILE A 31 6.79 -2.37 5.18
N ASP A 32 7.13 -2.33 6.46
CA ASP A 32 6.49 -1.43 7.41
C ASP A 32 7.26 -0.10 7.43
N ILE A 33 6.57 0.97 7.07
CA ILE A 33 7.11 2.32 7.05
C ILE A 33 6.07 3.26 7.66
N ASP A 34 6.52 4.25 8.43
CA ASP A 34 5.65 5.33 8.88
C ASP A 34 4.89 5.97 7.71
N PHE A 35 3.65 6.37 7.94
CA PHE A 35 2.77 6.95 6.91
C PHE A 35 3.44 8.09 6.10
N LYS A 36 4.24 8.93 6.77
CA LYS A 36 4.97 10.04 6.12
C LYS A 36 6.03 9.58 5.12
N GLY A 37 6.50 8.35 5.25
CA GLY A 37 7.52 7.74 4.40
C GLY A 37 6.97 6.98 3.19
N LEU A 38 5.66 6.75 3.10
CA LEU A 38 5.05 5.95 2.02
C LEU A 38 5.30 6.54 0.63
N ILE A 39 4.93 7.82 0.41
CA ILE A 39 5.13 8.49 -0.88
C ILE A 39 6.63 8.60 -1.23
N PRO A 40 7.53 9.05 -0.32
CA PRO A 40 8.95 9.02 -0.58
C PRO A 40 9.51 7.63 -0.92
N ALA A 41 8.99 6.56 -0.34
CA ALA A 41 9.42 5.19 -0.65
C ALA A 41 9.06 4.80 -2.09
N LEU A 42 7.87 5.18 -2.58
CA LEU A 42 7.46 5.00 -3.98
C LEU A 42 8.36 5.79 -4.92
N GLN A 43 8.59 7.07 -4.65
CA GLN A 43 9.43 7.92 -5.50
C GLN A 43 10.88 7.44 -5.56
N ALA A 44 11.38 6.85 -4.47
CA ALA A 44 12.72 6.26 -4.41
C ALA A 44 12.82 4.86 -5.02
N GLY A 45 11.70 4.27 -5.49
CA GLY A 45 11.66 2.91 -6.01
C GLY A 45 11.94 1.83 -4.96
N ARG A 46 11.75 2.15 -3.68
CA ARG A 46 11.91 1.18 -2.56
C ARG A 46 10.63 0.37 -2.32
N ALA A 47 9.52 0.80 -2.88
CA ALA A 47 8.22 0.13 -2.84
C ALA A 47 7.57 0.27 -4.22
N ASP A 48 6.81 -0.75 -4.63
CA ASP A 48 6.05 -0.72 -5.88
C ASP A 48 4.64 -0.14 -5.67
N ILE A 49 4.05 -0.35 -4.49
CA ILE A 49 2.72 0.14 -4.10
C ILE A 49 2.72 0.60 -2.64
N ALA A 50 1.83 1.52 -2.30
CA ALA A 50 1.58 1.94 -0.91
C ALA A 50 0.09 1.84 -0.60
N VAL A 51 -0.24 1.17 0.51
CA VAL A 51 -1.62 0.92 0.94
C VAL A 51 -1.73 1.21 2.43
N SER A 52 -2.48 2.25 2.78
CA SER A 52 -2.74 2.68 4.17
C SER A 52 -3.84 3.77 4.17
N ALA A 53 -5.00 3.46 3.58
CA ALA A 53 -6.11 4.41 3.40
C ALA A 53 -5.69 5.84 2.94
N ILE A 54 -4.81 5.91 1.93
CA ILE A 54 -4.19 7.17 1.52
C ILE A 54 -5.19 8.00 0.72
N TYR A 55 -5.66 9.12 1.29
CA TYR A 55 -6.51 10.07 0.55
C TYR A 55 -5.79 10.64 -0.68
N ILE A 56 -6.54 10.68 -1.79
CA ILE A 56 -6.16 11.36 -3.03
C ILE A 56 -6.23 12.87 -2.78
N THR A 57 -5.12 13.57 -2.99
CA THR A 57 -5.08 15.04 -2.97
C THR A 57 -4.33 15.56 -4.19
N PRO A 58 -4.56 16.82 -4.61
CA PRO A 58 -3.82 17.42 -5.73
C PRO A 58 -2.31 17.43 -5.51
N GLU A 59 -1.85 17.59 -4.27
CA GLU A 59 -0.42 17.62 -3.94
C GLU A 59 0.23 16.25 -4.13
N ARG A 60 -0.45 15.19 -3.66
CA ARG A 60 0.06 13.81 -3.80
C ARG A 60 -0.02 13.31 -5.24
N SER A 61 -1.09 13.67 -5.95
CA SER A 61 -1.31 13.26 -7.34
C SER A 61 -0.32 13.88 -8.33
N LYS A 62 0.46 14.88 -7.91
CA LYS A 62 1.57 15.44 -8.72
C LYS A 62 2.82 14.56 -8.71
N VAL A 63 2.94 13.67 -7.74
CA VAL A 63 4.20 12.95 -7.47
C VAL A 63 4.06 11.43 -7.48
N VAL A 64 2.83 10.92 -7.39
CA VAL A 64 2.49 9.49 -7.50
C VAL A 64 1.15 9.32 -8.20
N ASP A 65 0.95 8.18 -8.83
CA ASP A 65 -0.35 7.77 -9.36
C ASP A 65 -1.19 7.08 -8.27
N PHE A 66 -2.51 7.20 -8.39
CA PHE A 66 -3.48 6.53 -7.52
C PHE A 66 -4.33 5.55 -8.33
N THR A 67 -4.78 4.48 -7.67
CA THR A 67 -5.78 3.56 -8.22
C THR A 67 -7.16 4.25 -8.31
N ASP A 68 -8.03 3.79 -9.22
CA ASP A 68 -9.42 4.28 -9.26
C ASP A 68 -10.12 3.92 -7.93
N PRO A 69 -10.71 4.89 -7.21
CA PRO A 69 -11.43 4.61 -5.97
C PRO A 69 -12.85 4.06 -6.17
N ARG A 70 -13.30 3.84 -7.41
CA ARG A 70 -14.68 3.43 -7.76
C ARG A 70 -14.78 1.98 -8.23
#